data_AF-A0A9W6WDF4-F1
#
_entry.id   AF-A0A9W6WDF4-F1
#
_cell.length_a   1.000
_cell.length_b   1.000
_cell.length_c   1.000
_cell.angle_alpha   90.00
_cell.angle_beta   90.00
_cell.angle_gamma   90.00
#
_symmetry.space_group_name_H-M   'P 1'
#
loop_
_entity.id
_entity.type
_entity.pdbx_description
1 polymer ?
#
loop_
_entity_poly.entity_id
_entity_poly.type
_entity_poly.pdbx_seq_one_letter_code
_entity_poly.pdbx_strand_id
1 'polypeptide(L)'
;MFSTLISVFTLDKWGRRFTCYWGAVGQGIALFLAGGFSKAQQNHPNNKSFGAASAAFVFIYTSIFGATWLEVPWMYPAEVFPLEVRAQGNAWGVFGWSIGNGWLTLLCPVMFNAIHERTLYIFGGCNFLGIVLVYFFIPETANRSLEDIDFLFSTDSWLASKCEAEFIRLTAGRELPSHTIEDIKNDVDHLESVKADTSSNENVV
;
A
#
# COMPACT_ATOMS: atom_id res chain seq x y z
N MET A 1 -0.36 -17.95 3.10
CA MET A 1 -0.62 -18.55 1.77
C MET A 1 -2.06 -18.28 1.34
N PHE A 2 -3.11 -18.71 2.04
CA PHE A 2 -4.48 -18.28 1.67
C PHE A 2 -4.72 -16.77 1.84
N SER A 3 -4.06 -16.13 2.80
CA SER A 3 -4.19 -14.69 3.03
C SER A 3 -3.66 -13.81 1.89
N THR A 4 -2.70 -14.28 1.09
CA THR A 4 -2.16 -13.51 -0.04
C THR A 4 -3.17 -13.44 -1.18
N LEU A 5 -4.05 -14.44 -1.34
CA LEU A 5 -5.15 -14.38 -2.32
C LEU A 5 -6.13 -13.24 -2.00
N ILE A 6 -6.34 -12.94 -0.72
CA ILE A 6 -7.17 -11.80 -0.28
C ILE A 6 -6.48 -10.48 -0.63
N SER A 7 -5.14 -10.44 -0.54
CA SER A 7 -4.32 -9.28 -0.93
C SER A 7 -4.58 -8.87 -2.37
N VAL A 8 -4.56 -9.84 -3.30
CA VAL A 8 -4.72 -9.59 -4.74
C VAL A 8 -6.02 -8.83 -5.04
N PHE A 9 -7.13 -9.22 -4.44
CA PHE A 9 -8.42 -8.54 -4.67
C PHE A 9 -8.58 -7.22 -3.92
N THR A 10 -7.86 -7.05 -2.81
CA THR A 10 -8.00 -5.90 -1.91
C THR A 10 -7.09 -4.75 -2.31
N LEU A 11 -5.86 -5.05 -2.73
CA LEU A 11 -4.84 -4.07 -3.11
C LEU A 11 -5.29 -3.17 -4.26
N ASP A 12 -5.85 -3.76 -5.32
CA ASP A 12 -6.28 -3.01 -6.49
C ASP A 12 -7.48 -2.11 -6.21
N LYS A 13 -8.33 -2.48 -5.24
CA LYS A 13 -9.53 -1.70 -4.90
C LYS A 13 -9.28 -0.59 -3.89
N TRP A 14 -8.42 -0.83 -2.90
CA TRP A 14 -8.27 0.08 -1.75
C TRP A 14 -7.02 0.97 -1.82
N GLY A 15 -6.13 0.72 -2.78
CA GLY A 15 -4.89 1.46 -2.93
C GLY A 15 -3.79 1.02 -1.97
N ARG A 16 -2.58 1.57 -2.17
CA ARG A 16 -1.37 1.07 -1.53
C ARG A 16 -1.23 1.62 -0.11
N ARG A 17 -1.51 2.91 0.13
CA ARG A 17 -1.38 3.52 1.47
C ARG A 17 -2.41 2.99 2.45
N PHE A 18 -3.68 2.92 2.02
CA PHE A 18 -4.74 2.38 2.87
C PHE A 18 -4.43 0.95 3.30
N THR A 19 -3.89 0.15 2.37
CA THR A 19 -3.52 -1.25 2.65
C THR A 19 -2.44 -1.38 3.72
N CYS A 20 -1.42 -0.51 3.68
CA CYS A 20 -0.40 -0.45 4.72
C CYS A 20 -0.96 0.00 6.08
N TYR A 21 -1.90 0.95 6.11
CA TYR A 21 -2.49 1.44 7.35
C TYR A 21 -3.30 0.38 8.09
N TRP A 22 -4.28 -0.25 7.43
CA TRP A 22 -5.10 -1.25 8.10
C TRP A 22 -4.28 -2.50 8.44
N GLY A 23 -3.32 -2.86 7.59
CA GLY A 23 -2.38 -3.94 7.84
C GLY A 23 -1.58 -3.71 9.12
N ALA A 24 -0.96 -2.54 9.24
CA ALA A 24 -0.14 -2.19 10.41
C ALA A 24 -0.97 -2.10 11.70
N VAL A 25 -2.19 -1.55 11.64
CA VAL A 25 -3.10 -1.53 12.80
C VAL A 25 -3.47 -2.95 13.22
N GLY A 26 -3.87 -3.80 12.27
CA GLY A 26 -4.26 -5.18 12.54
C GLY A 26 -3.10 -6.03 13.09
N GLN A 27 -1.90 -5.87 12.52
CA GLN A 27 -0.69 -6.52 12.99
C GLN A 27 -0.27 -6.04 14.38
N GLY A 28 -0.32 -4.72 14.61
CA GLY A 28 -0.06 -4.12 15.91
C GLY A 28 -0.96 -4.73 16.99
N ILE A 29 -2.28 -4.68 16.79
CA ILE A 29 -3.25 -5.25 17.73
C ILE A 29 -3.00 -6.74 17.97
N ALA A 30 -2.75 -7.52 16.92
CA ALA A 30 -2.47 -8.95 17.04
C ALA A 30 -1.21 -9.23 17.88
N LEU A 31 -0.14 -8.44 17.72
CA LEU A 31 1.08 -8.57 18.52
C LEU A 31 0.90 -8.13 19.97
N PHE A 32 0.13 -7.06 20.23
CA PHE A 32 -0.23 -6.65 21.59
C PHE A 32 -1.03 -7.74 22.31
N LEU A 33 -2.02 -8.34 21.63
CA LEU A 33 -2.80 -9.44 22.18
C LEU A 33 -1.95 -10.70 22.41
N ALA A 34 -1.09 -11.06 21.46
CA ALA A 34 -0.15 -12.18 21.63
C ALA A 34 0.77 -11.97 22.84
N GLY A 35 1.32 -10.76 23.01
CA GLY A 35 2.10 -10.40 24.21
C GLY A 35 1.30 -10.53 25.50
N GLY A 36 0.04 -10.09 25.49
CA GLY A 36 -0.88 -10.18 26.64
C GLY A 36 -1.17 -11.62 27.05
N PHE A 37 -1.49 -12.48 26.09
CA PHE A 37 -1.75 -13.90 26.33
C PHE A 37 -0.47 -14.66 26.73
N SER A 38 0.68 -14.30 26.17
CA SER A 38 1.97 -14.87 26.56
C SER A 38 2.31 -14.54 28.03
N LYS A 39 2.04 -13.30 28.46
CA LYS A 39 2.16 -12.91 29.88
C LYS A 39 1.17 -13.66 30.79
N ALA A 40 -0.08 -13.80 30.34
CA ALA A 40 -1.10 -14.53 31.09
C ALA A 40 -0.72 -16.00 31.29
N GLN A 41 -0.08 -16.62 30.30
CA GLN A 41 0.43 -17.99 30.38
C GLN A 41 1.55 -18.14 31.41
N GLN A 42 2.44 -17.15 31.54
CA GLN A 42 3.48 -17.17 32.58
C GLN A 42 2.88 -17.12 33.99
N ASN A 43 1.78 -16.36 34.18
CA ASN A 43 1.08 -16.27 35.47
C ASN A 43 0.23 -17.50 35.81
N HIS A 44 -0.23 -18.25 34.79
CA HIS A 44 -1.08 -19.43 34.95
C HIS A 44 -0.55 -20.65 34.18
N PRO A 45 0.62 -21.20 34.57
CA PRO A 45 1.34 -22.22 33.80
C PRO A 45 0.55 -23.53 33.59
N ASN A 46 -0.44 -23.82 34.43
CA ASN A 46 -1.30 -25.00 34.29
C ASN A 46 -2.39 -24.85 33.20
N ASN A 47 -2.67 -23.64 32.73
CA ASN A 47 -3.75 -23.39 31.76
C ASN A 47 -3.20 -23.22 30.33
N LYS A 48 -3.02 -24.34 29.63
CA LYS A 48 -2.48 -24.36 28.25
C LYS A 48 -3.28 -23.52 27.24
N SER A 49 -4.53 -23.15 27.55
CA SER A 49 -5.37 -22.34 26.66
C SER A 49 -4.79 -20.95 26.38
N PHE A 50 -4.06 -20.35 27.32
CA PHE A 50 -3.43 -19.03 27.09
C PHE A 50 -2.26 -19.10 26.10
N GLY A 51 -1.46 -20.16 26.16
CA GLY A 51 -0.42 -20.41 25.16
C GLY A 51 -1.00 -20.66 23.76
N ALA A 52 -2.09 -21.43 23.67
CA ALA A 52 -2.80 -21.66 22.41
C ALA A 52 -3.39 -20.36 21.83
N ALA A 53 -3.97 -19.50 22.68
CA ALA A 53 -4.47 -18.19 22.27
C ALA A 53 -3.34 -17.30 21.72
N SER A 54 -2.20 -17.23 22.42
CA SER A 54 -1.03 -16.47 21.94
C SER A 54 -0.56 -16.95 20.56
N ALA A 55 -0.50 -18.27 20.34
CA ALA A 55 -0.12 -18.82 19.04
C ALA A 55 -1.13 -18.46 17.95
N ALA A 56 -2.43 -18.52 18.24
CA ALA A 56 -3.47 -18.12 17.30
C ALA A 56 -3.32 -16.66 16.85
N PHE A 57 -3.02 -15.74 17.77
CA PHE A 57 -2.77 -14.33 17.42
C PHE A 57 -1.51 -14.13 16.56
N VAL A 58 -0.47 -14.95 16.72
CA VAL A 58 0.70 -14.93 15.83
C VAL A 58 0.35 -15.42 14.42
N PHE A 59 -0.55 -16.40 14.29
CA PHE A 59 -1.07 -16.81 12.98
C PHE A 59 -1.94 -15.72 12.34
N ILE A 60 -2.76 -15.02 13.13
CA ILE A 60 -3.53 -13.86 12.66
C ILE A 60 -2.58 -12.76 12.17
N TYR A 61 -1.55 -12.43 12.95
CA TYR A 61 -0.50 -11.48 12.54
C TYR A 61 0.12 -11.88 11.20
N THR A 62 0.53 -13.14 11.05
CA THR A 62 1.11 -13.66 9.80
C THR A 62 0.13 -13.58 8.63
N SER A 63 -1.16 -13.79 8.91
CA SER A 63 -2.21 -13.73 7.90
C SER A 63 -2.42 -12.31 7.41
N ILE A 64 -2.50 -11.33 8.32
CA ILE A 64 -2.62 -9.91 7.99
C ILE A 64 -1.37 -9.42 7.25
N PHE A 65 -0.17 -9.83 7.69
CA PHE A 65 1.09 -9.51 7.01
C PHE A 65 1.06 -9.96 5.54
N GLY A 66 0.68 -11.21 5.29
CA GLY A 66 0.55 -11.74 3.93
C GLY A 66 -0.53 -11.05 3.10
N ALA A 67 -1.56 -10.51 3.73
CA ALA A 67 -2.63 -9.78 3.04
C ALA A 67 -2.29 -8.30 2.75
N THR A 68 -1.20 -7.76 3.31
CA THR A 68 -0.91 -6.32 3.27
C THR A 68 0.56 -6.04 2.99
N TRP A 69 1.37 -5.99 4.05
CA TRP A 69 2.76 -5.56 4.06
C TRP A 69 3.71 -6.47 3.27
N LEU A 70 3.30 -7.70 2.98
CA LEU A 70 4.12 -8.59 2.17
C LEU A 70 4.19 -8.12 0.72
N GLU A 71 3.07 -7.80 0.09
CA GLU A 71 2.99 -7.57 -1.36
C GLU A 71 3.32 -6.13 -1.78
N VAL A 72 2.90 -5.14 -0.98
CA VAL A 72 3.10 -3.72 -1.29
C VAL A 72 4.56 -3.35 -1.62
N PRO A 73 5.58 -3.71 -0.83
CA PRO A 73 6.97 -3.32 -1.10
C PRO A 73 7.56 -3.98 -2.35
N TRP A 74 6.96 -5.05 -2.89
CA TRP A 74 7.39 -5.67 -4.14
C TRP A 74 6.74 -5.03 -5.36
N MET A 75 5.50 -4.55 -5.21
CA MET A 75 4.77 -3.86 -6.28
C MET A 75 5.15 -2.38 -6.39
N TYR A 76 5.31 -1.71 -5.26
CA TYR A 76 5.50 -0.26 -5.19
C TYR A 76 6.72 0.26 -5.98
N PRO A 77 7.90 -0.39 -5.95
CA PRO A 77 9.03 0.00 -6.78
C PRO A 77 8.74 -0.06 -8.30
N ALA A 78 7.91 -1.00 -8.74
CA ALA A 78 7.52 -1.10 -10.15
C ALA A 78 6.62 0.06 -10.60
N GLU A 79 5.92 0.70 -9.66
CA GLU A 79 5.03 1.85 -9.89
C GLU A 79 5.78 3.18 -9.77
N VAL A 80 6.81 3.24 -8.93
CA VAL A 80 7.56 4.48 -8.65
C VAL A 80 8.74 4.71 -9.60
N PHE A 81 9.45 3.66 -10.00
CA PHE A 81 10.63 3.83 -10.83
C PHE A 81 10.30 3.83 -12.33
N PRO A 82 10.85 4.79 -13.10
CA PRO A 82 10.73 4.79 -14.55
C PRO A 82 11.47 3.57 -15.14
N LEU A 83 11.07 3.19 -16.34
CA LEU A 83 11.46 1.90 -16.95
C LEU A 83 12.98 1.72 -17.05
N GLU A 84 13.74 2.81 -17.26
CA GLU A 84 15.19 2.75 -17.46
C GLU A 84 15.95 2.36 -16.19
N VAL A 85 15.50 2.80 -15.01
CA VAL A 85 16.20 2.58 -13.73
C VAL A 85 15.49 1.61 -12.78
N ARG A 86 14.34 1.09 -13.17
CA ARG A 86 13.51 0.19 -12.35
C ARG A 86 14.29 -1.02 -11.81
N ALA A 87 15.13 -1.64 -12.64
CA ALA A 87 15.93 -2.78 -12.20
C ALA A 87 16.91 -2.41 -11.06
N GLN A 88 17.53 -1.23 -11.14
CA GLN A 88 18.46 -0.74 -10.12
C GLN A 88 17.70 -0.33 -8.85
N GLY A 89 16.56 0.35 -9.00
CA GLY A 89 15.69 0.72 -7.87
C GLY A 89 15.18 -0.51 -7.11
N ASN A 90 14.75 -1.55 -7.82
CA ASN A 90 14.33 -2.82 -7.22
C ASN A 90 15.48 -3.51 -6.47
N ALA A 91 16.70 -3.48 -7.02
CA ALA A 91 17.87 -4.06 -6.35
C ALA A 91 18.16 -3.38 -5.00
N TRP A 92 18.05 -2.05 -4.93
CA TRP A 92 18.16 -1.31 -3.66
C TRP A 92 17.04 -1.66 -2.66
N GLY A 93 15.82 -1.88 -3.15
CA GLY A 93 14.71 -2.38 -2.33
C GLY A 93 15.01 -3.74 -1.72
N VAL A 94 15.48 -4.69 -2.52
CA VAL A 94 15.89 -6.04 -2.06
C VAL A 94 17.05 -5.96 -1.06
N PHE A 95 18.02 -5.08 -1.31
CA PHE A 95 19.15 -4.88 -0.42
C PHE A 95 18.71 -4.37 0.96
N GLY A 96 17.86 -3.33 1.00
CA GLY A 96 17.29 -2.81 2.24
C GLY A 96 16.47 -3.86 3.00
N TRP A 97 15.64 -4.62 2.29
CA TRP A 97 14.87 -5.72 2.86
C TRP A 97 15.78 -6.82 3.44
N SER A 98 16.87 -7.16 2.75
CA SER A 98 17.82 -8.18 3.20
C SER A 98 18.54 -7.77 4.47
N ILE A 99 18.96 -6.51 4.57
CA ILE A 99 19.56 -5.95 5.81
C ILE A 99 18.55 -6.01 6.95
N GLY A 100 17.30 -5.59 6.71
CA GLY A 100 16.25 -5.62 7.73
C GLY A 100 15.99 -7.03 8.27
N ASN A 101 15.89 -8.03 7.39
CA ASN A 101 15.73 -9.42 7.79
C ASN A 101 16.94 -9.99 8.51
N GLY A 102 18.15 -9.70 8.03
CA GLY A 102 19.39 -10.11 8.67
C GLY A 102 19.49 -9.55 10.10
N TRP A 103 19.22 -8.25 10.26
CA TRP A 103 19.19 -7.59 11.55
C TRP A 103 18.14 -8.19 12.49
N LEU A 104 16.91 -8.37 12.02
CA LEU A 104 15.82 -8.93 12.82
C LEU A 104 16.11 -10.37 13.26
N THR A 105 16.68 -11.19 12.37
CA THR A 105 17.03 -12.59 12.65
C THR A 105 18.07 -12.69 13.78
N LEU A 106 19.04 -11.79 13.81
CA LEU A 106 20.06 -11.74 14.87
C LEU A 106 19.55 -11.09 16.16
N LEU A 107 18.68 -10.07 16.04
CA LEU A 107 18.18 -9.31 17.19
C LEU A 107 17.09 -10.06 17.97
N CYS A 108 16.17 -10.72 17.29
CA CYS A 108 15.05 -11.46 17.90
C CYS A 108 15.47 -12.40 19.04
N PRO A 109 16.45 -13.33 18.87
CA PRO A 109 16.83 -14.24 19.95
C PRO A 109 17.42 -13.48 21.16
N VAL A 110 18.18 -12.41 20.93
CA VAL A 110 18.73 -11.58 22.01
C VAL A 110 17.60 -10.88 22.79
N MET A 111 16.62 -10.31 22.08
CA MET A 111 15.46 -9.66 22.70
C MET A 111 14.60 -10.65 23.49
N PHE A 112 14.25 -11.80 22.91
CA PHE A 112 13.45 -12.79 23.63
C PHE A 112 14.14 -13.34 24.88
N ASN A 113 15.47 -13.46 24.88
CA ASN A 113 16.22 -13.86 26.07
C ASN A 113 16.28 -12.75 27.14
N ALA A 114 16.41 -11.48 26.74
CA ALA A 114 16.54 -10.37 27.68
C ALA A 114 15.20 -9.91 28.26
N ILE A 115 14.18 -9.77 27.41
CA ILE A 115 12.92 -9.09 27.73
C ILE A 115 11.67 -9.95 27.47
N HIS A 116 11.84 -11.22 27.09
CA HIS A 116 10.78 -12.22 27.01
C HIS A 116 9.58 -11.75 26.17
N GLU A 117 8.37 -11.78 26.73
CA GLU A 117 7.12 -11.42 26.06
C GLU A 117 7.05 -9.93 25.70
N ARG A 118 7.85 -9.08 26.36
CA ARG A 118 7.87 -7.64 26.07
C ARG A 118 8.37 -7.32 24.67
N THR A 119 9.15 -8.23 24.09
CA THR A 119 9.56 -8.20 22.68
C THR A 119 8.37 -8.01 21.74
N LEU A 120 7.24 -8.67 22.02
CA LEU A 120 6.04 -8.60 21.18
C LEU A 120 5.39 -7.21 21.23
N TYR A 121 5.39 -6.55 22.38
CA TYR A 121 4.89 -5.17 22.50
C TYR A 121 5.76 -4.17 21.75
N ILE A 122 7.09 -4.37 21.75
CA ILE A 122 8.01 -3.52 20.98
C ILE A 122 7.72 -3.67 19.49
N PHE A 123 7.60 -4.90 18.98
CA PHE A 123 7.25 -5.12 17.57
C PHE A 123 5.84 -4.61 17.21
N GLY A 124 4.88 -4.71 18.14
CA GLY A 124 3.57 -4.07 18.00
C GLY A 124 3.69 -2.54 17.87
N GLY A 125 4.52 -1.90 18.71
CA GLY A 125 4.84 -0.47 18.61
C GLY A 125 5.53 -0.08 17.30
N CYS A 126 6.45 -0.90 16.82
CA CYS A 126 7.11 -0.69 15.52
C CYS A 126 6.13 -0.72 14.35
N ASN A 127 5.06 -1.51 14.42
CA ASN A 127 4.00 -1.49 13.39
C ASN A 127 3.30 -0.12 13.33
N PHE A 128 2.97 0.46 14.49
CA PHE A 128 2.39 1.82 14.54
C PHE A 128 3.38 2.90 14.08
N LEU A 129 4.67 2.76 14.39
CA LEU A 129 5.70 3.65 13.82
C LEU A 129 5.77 3.53 12.29
N GLY A 130 5.58 2.31 11.76
CA GLY A 130 5.46 2.06 10.32
C GLY A 130 4.35 2.88 9.66
N ILE A 131 3.20 3.06 10.32
CA ILE A 131 2.10 3.92 9.83
C ILE A 131 2.57 5.36 9.64
N VAL A 132 3.32 5.88 10.62
CA VAL A 132 3.85 7.25 10.56
C VAL A 132 4.80 7.41 9.38
N LEU A 133 5.70 6.43 9.17
CA LEU A 133 6.62 6.45 8.03
C LEU A 133 5.89 6.38 6.69
N VAL A 134 4.89 5.48 6.57
CA VAL A 134 4.06 5.37 5.36
C VAL A 134 3.30 6.69 5.11
N TYR A 135 2.79 7.32 6.17
CA TYR A 135 2.08 8.58 6.05
C TYR A 135 2.96 9.70 5.46
N PHE A 136 4.20 9.83 5.92
CA PHE A 136 5.09 10.91 5.50
C PHE A 136 5.87 10.63 4.22
N PHE A 137 6.24 9.37 3.93
CA PHE A 137 7.21 9.06 2.86
C PHE A 137 6.63 8.29 1.67
N ILE A 138 5.44 7.69 1.79
CA ILE A 138 4.83 6.90 0.72
C ILE A 138 3.66 7.68 0.12
N PRO A 139 3.83 8.34 -1.05
CA PRO A 139 2.70 8.88 -1.80
C PRO A 139 1.81 7.77 -2.37
N GLU A 140 0.54 8.08 -2.62
CA GLU A 140 -0.40 7.11 -3.19
C GLU A 140 -0.17 6.95 -4.70
N THR A 141 0.10 5.73 -5.14
CA THR A 141 0.37 5.37 -6.54
C THR A 141 -0.81 4.67 -7.23
N ALA A 142 -1.85 4.28 -6.48
CA ALA A 142 -3.00 3.57 -7.06
C ALA A 142 -3.77 4.41 -8.08
N ASN A 143 -4.24 3.75 -9.15
CA ASN A 143 -5.05 4.32 -10.23
C ASN A 143 -4.41 5.51 -10.98
N ARG A 144 -3.07 5.57 -11.03
CA ARG A 144 -2.33 6.57 -11.80
C ARG A 144 -1.64 5.93 -13.00
N SER A 145 -1.58 6.64 -14.12
CA SER A 145 -0.80 6.18 -15.27
C SER A 145 0.69 6.29 -14.97
N LEU A 146 1.52 5.46 -15.63
CA LEU A 146 2.98 5.52 -15.43
C LEU A 146 3.57 6.88 -15.87
N GLU A 147 2.95 7.54 -16.86
CA GLU A 147 3.34 8.88 -17.33
C GLU A 147 3.05 9.96 -16.28
N ASP A 148 2.02 9.75 -15.47
CA ASP A 148 1.59 10.68 -14.43
C ASP A 148 2.44 10.57 -13.15
N ILE A 149 3.20 9.49 -12.99
CA ILE A 149 4.13 9.29 -11.86
C ILE A 149 5.30 10.28 -11.91
N ASP A 150 5.73 10.72 -13.10
CA ASP A 150 6.79 11.73 -13.22
C ASP A 150 6.39 13.06 -12.57
N PHE A 151 5.10 13.42 -12.64
CA PHE A 151 4.57 14.61 -11.96
C PHE A 151 4.58 14.47 -10.43
N LEU A 152 4.43 13.25 -9.91
CA LEU A 152 4.46 12.96 -8.47
C LEU A 152 5.84 13.25 -7.87
N PHE A 153 6.91 12.99 -8.63
CA PHE A 153 8.30 13.18 -8.21
C PHE A 153 8.94 14.46 -8.77
N SER A 154 8.14 15.35 -9.38
CA SER A 154 8.60 16.64 -9.93
C SER A 154 9.02 17.66 -8.87
N THR A 155 8.71 17.41 -7.60
CA THR A 155 9.07 18.29 -6.47
C THR A 155 10.31 17.76 -5.74
N ASP A 156 11.24 18.64 -5.37
CA ASP A 156 12.43 18.33 -4.56
C ASP A 156 12.13 17.89 -3.10
N SER A 157 10.86 17.66 -2.76
CA SER A 157 10.45 17.35 -1.41
C SER A 157 10.19 15.86 -1.22
N TRP A 158 10.88 15.27 -0.25
CA TRP A 158 10.70 13.90 0.23
C TRP A 158 9.36 13.60 0.94
N LEU A 159 8.48 14.60 1.12
CA LEU A 159 7.21 14.44 1.84
C LEU A 159 6.10 14.03 0.87
N ALA A 160 5.46 12.89 1.14
CA ALA A 160 4.35 12.34 0.38
C ALA A 160 3.22 13.36 0.17
N SER A 161 2.87 14.15 1.19
CA SER A 161 1.82 15.18 1.08
C SER A 161 2.16 16.29 0.09
N LYS A 162 3.45 16.64 -0.07
CA LYS A 162 3.89 17.67 -1.01
C LYS A 162 3.95 17.13 -2.43
N CYS A 163 4.41 15.89 -2.60
CA CYS A 163 4.32 15.17 -3.88
C CYS A 163 2.87 15.07 -4.36
N GLU A 164 1.94 14.70 -3.47
CA GLU A 164 0.51 14.60 -3.80
C GLU A 164 -0.11 15.97 -4.13
N ALA A 165 0.27 17.04 -3.43
CA ALA A 165 -0.21 18.39 -3.71
C ALA A 165 0.28 18.90 -5.08
N GLU A 166 1.55 18.66 -5.43
CA GLU A 166 2.09 19.08 -6.72
C GLU A 166 1.50 18.27 -7.87
N PHE A 167 1.27 16.96 -7.66
CA PHE A 167 0.53 16.14 -8.60
C PHE A 167 -0.85 16.74 -8.91
N ILE A 168 -1.64 17.05 -7.89
CA ILE A 168 -2.98 17.65 -8.07
C ILE A 168 -2.88 18.98 -8.81
N ARG A 169 -1.88 19.80 -8.51
CA ARG A 169 -1.66 21.09 -9.18
C ARG A 169 -1.36 20.92 -10.66
N LEU A 170 -0.47 19.99 -11.02
CA LEU A 170 -0.06 19.75 -12.42
C LEU A 170 -1.16 19.05 -13.22
N THR A 171 -1.89 18.11 -12.61
CA THR A 171 -3.05 17.45 -13.23
C THR A 171 -4.22 18.42 -13.40
N ALA A 172 -4.45 19.34 -12.46
CA ALA A 172 -5.48 20.38 -12.58
C ALA A 172 -5.15 21.44 -13.66
N GLY A 173 -3.86 21.62 -13.99
CA GLY A 173 -3.41 22.48 -15.08
C GLY A 173 -3.44 21.82 -16.46
N ARG A 174 -3.69 20.49 -16.53
CA ARG A 174 -3.82 19.72 -17.77
C ARG A 174 -5.28 19.82 -18.23
N GLU A 175 -5.61 20.84 -19.04
CA GLU A 175 -6.72 20.66 -19.99
C GLU A 175 -6.44 19.39 -20.80
N LEU A 176 -7.49 18.61 -21.09
CA LEU A 176 -7.43 17.32 -21.79
C LEU A 176 -6.43 17.39 -22.96
N PRO A 177 -5.60 16.34 -23.14
CA PRO A 177 -4.59 16.36 -24.19
C PRO A 177 -5.27 16.63 -25.55
N SER A 178 -4.69 17.52 -26.36
CA SER A 178 -5.34 18.14 -27.52
C SER A 178 -5.99 17.15 -28.50
N HIS A 179 -5.44 15.95 -28.62
CA HIS A 179 -6.01 14.87 -29.43
C HIS A 179 -7.40 14.44 -28.93
N THR A 180 -7.62 14.36 -27.61
CA THR A 180 -8.92 14.03 -27.03
C THR A 180 -9.96 15.12 -27.27
N ILE A 181 -9.56 16.40 -27.33
CA ILE A 181 -10.47 17.51 -27.64
C ILE A 181 -10.84 17.51 -29.13
N GLU A 182 -9.89 17.16 -30.01
CA GLU A 182 -10.16 16.96 -31.45
C GLU A 182 -11.09 15.77 -31.70
N ASP A 183 -10.85 14.64 -31.02
CA ASP A 183 -11.69 13.46 -31.13
C ASP A 183 -13.12 13.73 -30.62
N ILE A 184 -13.26 14.42 -29.49
CA ILE A 184 -14.57 14.82 -28.95
C ILE A 184 -15.27 15.83 -29.87
N LYS A 185 -14.55 16.80 -30.46
CA LYS A 185 -15.14 17.73 -31.43
C LYS A 185 -15.64 17.01 -32.68
N ASN A 186 -14.84 16.08 -33.20
CA ASN A 186 -15.23 15.29 -34.37
C ASN A 186 -16.45 14.40 -34.09
N ASP A 187 -16.52 13.80 -32.89
CA ASP A 187 -17.70 13.02 -32.48
C ASP A 187 -18.94 13.90 -32.26
N VAL A 188 -18.79 15.09 -31.70
CA VAL A 188 -19.90 16.05 -31.52
C VAL A 188 -20.41 16.57 -32.87
N ASP A 189 -19.53 16.94 -33.78
CA ASP A 189 -19.87 17.40 -35.14
C ASP A 189 -20.54 16.28 -35.96
N HIS A 190 -20.09 15.03 -35.79
CA HIS A 190 -20.72 13.85 -36.39
C HIS A 190 -22.14 13.62 -35.82
N LEU A 191 -22.35 13.79 -34.51
CA LEU A 191 -23.67 13.63 -33.89
C LEU A 191 -24.64 14.76 -34.25
N GLU A 192 -24.15 15.98 -34.46
CA GLU A 192 -24.96 17.11 -34.93
C GLU A 192 -25.36 16.96 -36.40
N SER A 193 -24.47 16.47 -37.26
CA SER A 193 -24.83 16.19 -38.67
C SER A 193 -25.88 15.07 -38.79
N VAL A 194 -25.77 14.01 -37.98
CA VAL A 194 -26.77 12.93 -37.92
C VAL A 194 -28.13 13.43 -37.40
N LYS A 195 -28.15 14.35 -36.41
CA LYS A 195 -29.39 14.96 -35.92
C LYS A 195 -30.03 15.89 -36.95
N ALA A 196 -29.24 16.66 -37.70
CA ALA A 196 -29.73 17.54 -38.76
C ALA A 196 -30.41 16.73 -39.88
N ASP A 197 -29.80 15.61 -40.30
CA ASP A 197 -30.36 14.70 -41.32
C ASP A 197 -31.61 13.94 -40.84
N THR A 198 -31.73 13.69 -39.54
CA THR A 198 -32.94 13.07 -38.97
C THR A 198 -34.10 14.07 -38.88
N SER A 199 -33.81 15.33 -38.54
CA SER A 199 -34.82 16.40 -38.42
C SER A 199 -35.36 16.90 -39.77
N SER A 200 -34.60 16.76 -40.86
CA SER A 200 -35.05 17.11 -42.21
C SER A 200 -35.97 16.04 -42.81
N ASN A 201 -35.84 14.78 -42.41
CA ASN A 201 -36.71 13.67 -42.83
C ASN A 201 -38.05 13.59 -42.09
N GLU A 202 -38.15 14.13 -40.86
CA GLU A 202 -39.43 14.19 -40.12
C GLU A 202 -40.39 15.28 -40.62
N ASN A 203 -39.92 16.22 -41.45
CA ASN A 203 -40.74 17.32 -41.99
C ASN A 203 -41.33 17.05 -43.38
N VAL A 204 -41.27 15.80 -43.87
CA VAL A 204 -41.75 15.39 -45.22
C VAL A 204 -42.86 14.31 -45.15
N VAL A 205 -43.49 14.09 -43.99
CA VAL A 205 -44.67 13.20 -43.86
C VAL A 205 -45.87 13.97 -43.32
#